data_AF-A0A537BU08-F1
#
_entry.id   AF-A0A537BU08-F1
#
_cell.length_a   1.000
_cell.length_b   1.000
_cell.length_c   1.000
_cell.angle_alpha   90.00
_cell.angle_beta   90.00
_cell.angle_gamma   90.00
#
_symmetry.space_group_name_H-M   'P 1'
#
loop_
_entity.id
_entity.type
_entity.pdbx_description
1 polymer ?
#
loop_
_entity_poly.entity_id
_entity_poly.type
_entity_poly.pdbx_seq_one_letter_code
_entity_poly.pdbx_strand_id
1 'polypeptide(L)'
;RYIIRYLGRPEKYEAKLQEKMAPGYAALEVMEKHLASRSFFVAERYTIADIGLYAYTHVAHEGGFELSRFPAVKAWLARVRSEPRHITMSGG
;
A
#
# COMPACT_ATOMS: atom_id res chain seq x y z
N ARG A 1 12.98 3.52 -9.31
CA ARG A 1 12.62 4.54 -10.34
C ARG A 1 13.63 4.43 -11.50
N TYR A 2 13.41 3.56 -12.50
CA TYR A 2 14.30 3.45 -13.70
C TYR A 2 13.59 2.88 -14.95
N ILE A 3 12.43 2.23 -14.79
CA ILE A 3 11.74 1.52 -15.88
C ILE A 3 10.78 2.42 -16.68
N ILE A 4 10.28 3.51 -16.09
CA ILE A 4 9.23 4.35 -16.68
C ILE A 4 9.75 5.33 -17.73
N ARG A 5 11.05 5.70 -17.70
CA ARG A 5 11.57 6.75 -18.60
C ARG A 5 11.92 6.27 -20.01
N TYR A 6 12.01 4.96 -20.25
CA TYR A 6 12.62 4.43 -21.49
C TYR A 6 11.75 3.50 -22.35
N LEU A 7 10.61 3.00 -21.87
CA LEU A 7 9.78 2.07 -22.65
C LEU A 7 8.44 2.71 -22.98
N GLY A 8 8.43 3.47 -24.08
CA GLY A 8 7.21 3.98 -24.72
C GLY A 8 6.34 2.85 -25.30
N ARG A 9 5.71 2.05 -24.43
CA ARG A 9 4.63 1.10 -24.78
C ARG A 9 3.65 0.91 -23.61
N PRO A 10 2.61 1.75 -23.50
CA PRO A 10 1.62 1.66 -22.40
C PRO A 10 0.82 0.34 -22.41
N GLU A 11 0.34 -0.10 -23.58
CA GLU A 11 -0.62 -1.22 -23.69
C GLU A 11 -0.14 -2.57 -23.11
N LYS A 12 1.17 -2.84 -23.15
CA LYS A 12 1.72 -4.14 -22.69
C LYS A 12 1.81 -4.25 -21.17
N TYR A 13 1.73 -3.12 -20.46
CA TYR A 13 1.74 -3.07 -19.01
C TYR A 13 0.34 -2.96 -18.41
N GLU A 14 -0.63 -2.37 -19.13
CA GLU A 14 -2.03 -2.28 -18.69
C GLU A 14 -2.62 -3.67 -18.36
N ALA A 15 -2.49 -4.65 -19.26
CA ALA A 15 -3.06 -5.98 -19.04
C ALA A 15 -2.45 -6.70 -17.82
N LYS A 16 -1.13 -6.56 -17.61
CA LYS A 16 -0.44 -7.08 -16.43
C LYS A 16 -0.77 -6.30 -15.15
N LEU A 17 -1.14 -5.04 -15.28
CA LEU A 17 -1.59 -4.22 -14.16
C LEU A 17 -2.99 -4.66 -13.72
N GLN A 18 -3.92 -4.85 -14.67
CA GLN A 18 -5.28 -5.34 -14.43
C GLN A 18 -5.31 -6.74 -13.79
N GLU A 19 -4.46 -7.66 -14.26
CA GLU A 19 -4.36 -9.01 -13.70
C GLU A 19 -3.88 -9.00 -12.23
N LYS A 20 -3.12 -7.97 -11.84
CA LYS A 20 -2.63 -7.77 -10.46
C LYS A 20 -3.57 -6.92 -9.60
N MET A 21 -4.59 -6.29 -10.18
CA MET A 21 -5.56 -5.48 -9.43
C MET A 21 -6.45 -6.35 -8.55
N ALA A 22 -7.04 -7.42 -9.09
CA ALA A 22 -7.94 -8.28 -8.31
C ALA A 22 -7.25 -8.91 -7.07
N PRO A 23 -6.03 -9.49 -7.17
CA PRO A 23 -5.28 -9.95 -6.01
C PRO A 23 -4.91 -8.81 -5.05
N GLY A 24 -4.59 -7.61 -5.57
CA GLY A 24 -4.29 -6.44 -4.74
C GLY A 24 -5.49 -5.96 -3.93
N TYR A 25 -6.67 -5.92 -4.53
CA TYR A 25 -7.92 -5.60 -3.82
C TYR A 25 -8.27 -6.67 -2.77
N ALA A 26 -8.11 -7.95 -3.08
CA ALA A 26 -8.33 -9.03 -2.11
C ALA A 26 -7.39 -8.91 -0.90
N ALA A 27 -6.12 -8.55 -1.11
CA ALA A 27 -5.19 -8.28 -0.02
C ALA A 27 -5.62 -7.06 0.82
N LEU A 28 -6.07 -5.98 0.18
CA LEU A 28 -6.60 -4.80 0.88
C LEU A 28 -7.84 -5.11 1.71
N GLU A 29 -8.74 -5.98 1.23
CA GLU A 29 -9.91 -6.44 1.98
C GLU A 29 -9.51 -7.23 3.23
N VAL A 30 -8.52 -8.11 3.13
CA VAL A 30 -7.98 -8.84 4.29
C VAL A 30 -7.37 -7.87 5.31
N MET A 31 -6.61 -6.89 4.85
CA MET A 31 -6.03 -5.85 5.70
C MET A 31 -7.11 -5.01 6.39
N GLU A 32 -8.13 -4.57 5.64
CA GLU A 32 -9.24 -3.77 6.16
C GLU A 32 -10.00 -4.51 7.26
N LYS A 33 -10.35 -5.78 7.03
CA LYS A 33 -11.03 -6.62 8.03
C LYS A 33 -10.21 -6.77 9.31
N HIS A 34 -8.89 -6.94 9.18
CA HIS A 34 -8.00 -7.06 10.34
C HIS A 34 -7.93 -5.74 11.12
N LEU A 35 -7.71 -4.63 10.42
CA LEU A 35 -7.52 -3.30 10.99
C LEU A 35 -8.81 -2.65 11.48
N ALA A 36 -9.98 -3.19 11.12
CA ALA A 36 -11.27 -2.69 11.61
C ALA A 36 -11.40 -2.74 13.15
N SER A 37 -10.68 -3.65 13.81
CA SER A 37 -10.69 -3.79 15.28
C SER A 37 -9.31 -3.62 15.93
N ARG A 38 -8.27 -3.31 15.14
CA ARG A 38 -6.87 -3.35 15.58
C ARG A 38 -6.09 -2.15 15.09
N SER A 39 -5.13 -1.71 15.89
CA SER A 39 -4.32 -0.55 15.54
C SER A 39 -3.18 -0.89 14.57
N PHE A 40 -2.61 -2.09 14.71
CA PHE A 40 -1.46 -2.63 13.97
C PHE A 40 -1.66 -4.13 13.68
N PHE A 41 -0.84 -4.70 12.79
CA PHE A 41 -1.00 -6.10 12.35
C PHE A 41 -0.66 -7.15 13.40
N VAL A 42 0.24 -6.85 14.35
CA VAL A 42 0.73 -7.82 15.32
C VAL A 42 0.76 -7.22 16.73
N ALA A 43 0.17 -7.94 17.69
CA ALA A 43 0.26 -7.64 19.11
C ALA A 43 -0.10 -6.20 19.52
N GLU A 44 -1.04 -5.56 18.78
CA GLU A 44 -1.52 -4.18 19.00
C GLU A 44 -0.41 -3.12 19.11
N ARG A 45 0.75 -3.35 18.46
CA ARG A 45 1.85 -2.38 18.45
C ARG A 45 2.55 -2.36 17.10
N TYR A 46 3.28 -1.29 16.84
CA TYR A 46 4.08 -1.16 15.63
C TYR A 46 5.19 -2.22 15.57
N THR A 47 5.26 -2.95 14.45
CA THR A 47 6.25 -4.00 14.23
C THR A 47 6.80 -4.00 12.80
N ILE A 48 7.76 -4.90 12.53
CA ILE A 48 8.27 -5.14 11.18
C ILE A 48 7.18 -5.57 10.17
N ALA A 49 6.06 -6.13 10.64
CA ALA A 49 4.94 -6.47 9.79
C ALA A 49 4.31 -5.21 9.18
N ASP A 50 4.15 -4.15 9.98
CA ASP A 50 3.61 -2.87 9.54
C ASP A 50 4.58 -2.18 8.57
N ILE A 51 5.89 -2.24 8.83
CA ILE A 51 6.92 -1.70 7.93
C ILE A 51 6.86 -2.39 6.55
N GLY A 52 6.83 -3.72 6.54
CA GLY A 52 6.81 -4.50 5.30
C GLY A 52 5.57 -4.25 4.46
N LEU A 53 4.39 -4.15 5.10
CA LEU A 53 3.15 -3.86 4.40
C LEU A 53 3.08 -2.39 3.94
N TYR A 54 3.56 -1.44 4.75
CA TYR A 54 3.51 -0.01 4.42
C TYR A 54 4.30 0.31 3.15
N ALA A 55 5.46 -0.34 2.94
CA ALA A 55 6.28 -0.15 1.74
C ALA A 55 5.53 -0.39 0.43
N TYR A 56 4.60 -1.34 0.39
CA TYR A 56 3.82 -1.67 -0.80
C TYR A 56 2.46 -0.97 -0.83
N THR A 57 1.83 -0.76 0.33
CA THR A 57 0.51 -0.12 0.40
C THR A 57 0.59 1.39 0.21
N HIS A 58 1.67 2.06 0.63
CA HIS A 58 1.78 3.52 0.48
C HIS A 58 1.88 3.98 -0.98
N VAL A 59 2.37 3.14 -1.89
CA VAL A 59 2.41 3.41 -3.35
C VAL A 59 1.20 2.85 -4.11
N ALA A 60 0.29 2.15 -3.44
CA ALA A 60 -0.87 1.54 -4.10
C ALA A 60 -1.78 2.60 -4.77
N HIS A 61 -1.90 3.79 -4.18
CA HIS A 61 -2.63 4.90 -4.80
C HIS A 61 -1.97 5.41 -6.10
N GLU A 62 -0.64 5.38 -6.21
CA GLU A 62 0.09 5.67 -7.45
C GLU A 62 -0.07 4.55 -8.49
N GLY A 63 -0.41 3.33 -8.04
CA GLY A 63 -0.73 2.17 -8.88
C GLY A 63 -2.19 2.07 -9.34
N GLY A 64 -3.00 3.11 -9.10
CA GLY A 64 -4.41 3.15 -9.51
C GLY A 64 -5.41 2.48 -8.56
N PHE A 65 -5.00 2.09 -7.35
CA PHE A 65 -5.92 1.53 -6.35
C PHE A 65 -6.71 2.64 -5.64
N GLU A 66 -8.04 2.53 -5.69
CA GLU A 66 -8.95 3.42 -4.97
C GLU A 66 -9.01 3.04 -3.47
N LEU A 67 -8.23 3.75 -2.64
CA LEU A 67 -8.20 3.51 -1.18
C LEU A 67 -9.39 4.12 -0.41
N SER A 68 -10.31 4.83 -1.08
CA SER A 68 -11.50 5.43 -0.46
C SER A 68 -12.38 4.38 0.25
N ARG A 69 -12.38 3.14 -0.26
CA ARG A 69 -13.16 1.99 0.23
C ARG A 69 -12.57 1.31 1.46
N PHE A 70 -11.36 1.69 1.87
CA PHE A 70 -10.60 1.04 2.95
C PHE A 70 -10.24 2.05 4.06
N PRO A 71 -11.22 2.54 4.84
CA PRO A 71 -10.99 3.53 5.87
C PRO A 71 -10.05 3.06 6.99
N ALA A 72 -10.08 1.78 7.40
CA ALA A 72 -9.18 1.26 8.42
C ALA A 72 -7.74 1.18 7.90
N VAL A 73 -7.54 0.76 6.65
CA VAL A 73 -6.23 0.80 5.98
C VAL A 73 -5.71 2.23 5.90
N LYS A 74 -6.54 3.21 5.51
CA LYS A 74 -6.15 4.63 5.49
C LYS A 74 -5.72 5.13 6.86
N ALA A 75 -6.47 4.79 7.92
CA ALA A 75 -6.14 5.18 9.28
C ALA A 75 -4.81 4.56 9.74
N TRP A 76 -4.57 3.29 9.39
CA TRP A 76 -3.30 2.63 9.65
C TRP A 76 -2.13 3.25 8.89
N LEU A 77 -2.28 3.59 7.60
CA LEU A 77 -1.25 4.31 6.83
C LEU A 77 -0.87 5.64 7.50
N ALA A 78 -1.86 6.39 8.00
CA ALA A 78 -1.63 7.63 8.72
C ALA A 78 -0.87 7.39 10.04
N ARG A 79 -1.24 6.35 10.80
CA ARG A 79 -0.53 5.95 12.04
C ARG A 79 0.92 5.61 11.77
N VAL A 80 1.21 4.75 10.80
CA VAL A 80 2.59 4.36 10.45
C VAL A 80 3.42 5.56 10.00
N ARG A 81 2.83 6.48 9.21
CA ARG A 81 3.51 7.72 8.80
C ARG A 81 3.87 8.63 9.98
N SER A 82 3.09 8.58 11.06
CA SER A 82 3.30 9.40 12.25
C SER A 82 4.30 8.83 13.25
N GLU A 83 4.84 7.62 13.02
CA GLU A 83 5.80 6.98 13.94
C GLU A 83 7.12 7.79 14.05
N PRO A 84 7.66 7.98 15.26
CA PRO A 84 8.92 8.70 15.46
C PRO A 84 10.07 8.03 14.70
N ARG A 85 10.87 8.83 13.98
CA ARG A 85 11.97 8.37 13.09
C ARG A 85 11.50 7.68 11.80
N HIS A 86 10.24 7.81 11.42
CA HIS A 86 9.79 7.45 10.07
C HIS A 86 10.52 8.30 9.02
N ILE A 87 11.35 7.66 8.19
CA ILE A 87 12.00 8.29 7.05
C ILE A 87 11.07 8.12 5.85
N THR A 88 10.50 9.24 5.37
CA THR A 88 9.73 9.24 4.13
C THR A 88 10.64 8.82 2.97
N MET A 89 10.14 7.93 2.10
CA MET A 89 10.77 7.67 0.80
C MET A 89 10.65 8.94 -0.05
N SER A 90 11.59 9.87 0.11
CA SER A 90 11.75 11.02 -0.77
C SER A 90 12.27 10.51 -2.11
N GLY A 91 11.35 10.35 -3.07
CA GLY A 91 11.71 10.13 -4.46
C GLY A 91 12.38 11.39 -5.01
N GLY A 92 13.71 11.36 -5.12
CA GLY A 92 14.45 12.24 -6.03
C GLY A 92 14.10 11.91 -7.48
#